data_AF-A0A6V7UU92-F1
#
_entry.id   AF-A0A6V7UU92-F1
#
_cell.length_a   1.000
_cell.length_b   1.000
_cell.length_c   1.000
_cell.angle_alpha   90.00
_cell.angle_beta   90.00
_cell.angle_gamma   90.00
#
_symmetry.space_group_name_H-M   'P 1'
#
loop_
_entity.id
_entity.type
_entity.pdbx_description
1 polymer ?
#
loop_
_entity_poly.entity_id
_entity_poly.type
_entity_poly.pdbx_seq_one_letter_code
_entity_poly.pdbx_strand_id
1 'polypeptide(L)'
;MVQTYLFIGYTIFEWITIVLYIRLIYVLFTDKLFNGTFYRFIIIIGISNLLNYLMVFFFYNLPVFDPLAPLFDYFPSGYSIGIIDFIVFYTAFQQDVLYTSICLNRFTAVWEPFKQQTRWKKWWIWHVLFAHIVPLPLTIHILFSRGLYVPLDRYNPGIEKVPILLYYDLWEVSQFFKNIIVDLTFR
;
A
#
# COMPACT_ATOMS: atom_id res chain seq x y z
N MET A 1 8.57 9.73 -26.86
CA MET A 1 9.88 10.14 -26.29
C MET A 1 9.77 10.55 -24.82
N VAL A 2 8.94 11.53 -24.43
CA VAL A 2 8.82 11.98 -23.02
C VAL A 2 8.42 10.85 -22.06
N GLN A 3 7.42 10.04 -22.40
CA GLN A 3 6.98 8.89 -21.59
C GLN A 3 8.09 7.85 -21.38
N THR A 4 8.97 7.64 -22.37
CA THR A 4 10.11 6.73 -22.27
C THR A 4 11.13 7.21 -21.24
N TYR A 5 11.43 8.52 -21.21
CA TYR A 5 12.35 9.09 -20.22
C TYR A 5 11.77 9.06 -18.81
N LEU A 6 10.47 9.35 -18.66
CA LEU A 6 9.78 9.24 -17.37
C LEU A 6 9.80 7.79 -16.86
N PHE A 7 9.47 6.82 -17.71
CA PHE A 7 9.53 5.40 -17.36
C PHE A 7 10.94 4.96 -16.93
N ILE A 8 11.98 5.35 -17.66
CA ILE A 8 13.37 5.03 -17.30
C ILE A 8 13.72 5.64 -15.93
N GLY A 9 13.33 6.90 -15.71
CA GLY A 9 13.53 7.59 -14.44
C GLY A 9 12.87 6.85 -13.28
N TYR A 10 11.57 6.59 -13.36
CA TYR A 10 10.83 5.86 -12.33
C TYR A 10 11.41 4.47 -12.08
N THR A 11 11.71 3.73 -13.15
CA THR A 11 12.29 2.38 -13.07
C THR A 11 13.61 2.40 -12.28
N ILE A 12 14.52 3.33 -12.58
CA ILE A 12 15.82 3.41 -11.88
C ILE A 12 15.60 3.68 -10.38
N PHE A 13 14.77 4.66 -10.02
CA PHE A 13 14.52 4.99 -8.62
C PHE A 13 13.82 3.87 -7.87
N GLU A 14 12.86 3.19 -8.49
CA GLU A 14 12.13 2.08 -7.88
C GLU A 14 13.02 0.87 -7.64
N TRP A 15 13.84 0.46 -8.60
CA TRP A 15 14.79 -0.64 -8.42
C TRP A 15 15.81 -0.34 -7.32
N ILE A 16 16.35 0.89 -7.28
CA ILE A 16 17.24 1.31 -6.19
C ILE A 16 16.51 1.19 -4.85
N THR A 17 15.28 1.67 -4.78
CA THR A 17 14.46 1.64 -3.54
C THR A 17 14.16 0.22 -3.08
N ILE A 18 13.77 -0.67 -4.00
CA ILE A 18 13.54 -2.10 -3.74
C ILE A 18 14.80 -2.76 -3.15
N VAL A 19 15.97 -2.54 -3.77
CA VAL A 19 17.25 -3.10 -3.31
C VAL A 19 17.60 -2.58 -1.91
N LEU A 20 17.37 -1.29 -1.64
CA LEU A 20 17.61 -0.69 -0.33
C LEU A 20 16.70 -1.28 0.74
N TYR A 21 15.41 -1.50 0.46
CA TYR A 21 14.49 -2.13 1.40
C TYR A 21 14.86 -3.59 1.68
N ILE A 22 15.20 -4.38 0.66
CA ILE A 22 15.66 -5.77 0.84
C ILE A 22 16.90 -5.80 1.73
N ARG A 23 17.88 -4.92 1.46
CA ARG A 23 19.11 -4.81 2.27
C ARG A 23 18.81 -4.40 3.71
N LEU A 24 17.92 -3.43 3.91
CA LEU A 24 17.49 -2.98 5.24
C LEU A 24 16.87 -4.13 6.04
N ILE A 25 15.90 -4.83 5.45
CA ILE A 25 15.21 -5.97 6.09
C ILE A 25 16.23 -7.06 6.43
N TYR A 26 17.12 -7.39 5.50
CA TYR A 26 18.15 -8.41 5.71
C TYR A 26 19.07 -8.07 6.89
N VAL A 27 19.57 -6.82 6.97
CA VAL A 27 20.43 -6.37 8.07
C VAL A 27 19.70 -6.41 9.41
N LEU A 28 18.46 -5.90 9.45
CA LEU A 28 17.66 -5.88 10.68
C LEU A 28 17.28 -7.28 11.18
N PHE A 29 17.17 -8.25 10.27
CA PHE A 29 16.84 -9.63 10.62
C PHE A 29 18.06 -10.43 11.08
N THR A 30 19.24 -10.19 10.48
CA THR A 30 20.44 -10.99 10.72
C THR A 30 21.27 -10.51 11.91
N ASP A 31 21.33 -9.21 12.17
CA ASP A 31 22.17 -8.66 13.23
C ASP A 31 21.45 -8.67 14.59
N LYS A 32 22.09 -9.31 15.58
CA LYS A 32 21.59 -9.41 16.96
C LYS A 32 21.49 -8.04 17.65
N LEU A 33 22.23 -7.04 17.19
CA LEU A 33 22.15 -5.66 17.69
C LEU A 33 20.74 -5.06 17.49
N PHE A 34 19.98 -5.55 16.51
CA PHE A 34 18.66 -5.04 16.15
C PHE A 34 17.49 -5.86 16.70
N ASN A 35 17.66 -6.58 17.82
CA ASN A 35 16.60 -7.42 18.40
C ASN A 35 15.50 -6.66 19.21
N GLY A 36 15.40 -5.35 19.03
CA GLY A 36 14.40 -4.50 19.70
C GLY A 36 13.03 -4.54 19.02
N THR A 37 11.95 -4.29 19.78
CA THR A 37 10.60 -4.16 19.21
C THR A 37 10.47 -3.01 18.21
N PHE A 38 11.24 -1.95 18.39
CA PHE A 38 11.39 -0.86 17.44
C PHE A 38 11.80 -1.36 16.04
N TYR A 39 12.84 -2.17 15.96
CA TYR A 39 13.33 -2.71 14.68
C TYR A 39 12.37 -3.71 14.05
N ARG A 40 11.61 -4.45 14.86
CA ARG A 40 10.54 -5.32 14.36
C ARG A 40 9.45 -4.53 13.62
N PHE A 41 9.07 -3.35 14.13
CA PHE A 41 8.14 -2.48 13.40
C PHE A 41 8.75 -1.98 12.09
N ILE A 42 10.03 -1.61 12.08
CA ILE A 42 10.72 -1.19 10.85
C ILE A 42 10.75 -2.33 9.82
N ILE A 43 10.99 -3.58 10.24
CA ILE A 43 10.94 -4.74 9.34
C ILE A 43 9.54 -4.86 8.71
N ILE A 44 8.48 -4.77 9.50
CA ILE A 44 7.10 -4.87 8.99
C ILE A 44 6.81 -3.73 8.00
N ILE A 45 7.19 -2.49 8.33
CA ILE A 45 7.08 -1.34 7.42
C ILE A 45 7.87 -1.58 6.14
N GLY A 46 9.09 -2.12 6.24
CA GLY A 46 9.93 -2.45 5.10
C GLY A 46 9.29 -3.48 4.18
N ILE A 47 8.68 -4.52 4.74
CA ILE A 47 7.94 -5.54 3.97
C ILE A 47 6.72 -4.91 3.28
N SER A 48 5.92 -4.11 4.00
CA SER A 48 4.77 -3.42 3.42
C SER A 48 5.18 -2.46 2.30
N ASN A 49 6.30 -1.74 2.46
CA ASN A 49 6.85 -0.87 1.42
C ASN A 49 7.32 -1.67 0.20
N LEU A 50 8.07 -2.74 0.41
CA LEU A 50 8.54 -3.60 -0.67
C LEU A 50 7.35 -4.15 -1.49
N LEU A 51 6.30 -4.61 -0.82
CA LEU A 51 5.08 -5.08 -1.47
C LEU A 51 4.42 -3.95 -2.27
N ASN A 52 4.32 -2.74 -1.69
CA ASN A 52 3.74 -1.58 -2.37
C ASN A 52 4.54 -1.22 -3.64
N TYR A 53 5.87 -1.08 -3.55
CA TYR A 53 6.72 -0.77 -4.71
C TYR A 53 6.64 -1.83 -5.80
N LEU A 54 6.60 -3.12 -5.44
CA LEU A 54 6.42 -4.18 -6.43
C LEU A 54 5.07 -4.06 -7.13
N MET A 55 3.99 -3.82 -6.38
CA MET A 55 2.65 -3.64 -6.96
C MET A 55 2.60 -2.40 -7.87
N VAL A 56 3.15 -1.27 -7.42
CA VAL A 56 3.20 -0.03 -8.21
C VAL A 56 3.99 -0.24 -9.51
N PHE A 57 5.18 -0.83 -9.42
CA PHE A 57 6.03 -1.08 -10.57
C PHE A 57 5.35 -1.97 -11.61
N PHE A 58 4.87 -3.15 -11.19
CA PHE A 58 4.30 -4.13 -12.12
C PHE A 58 2.96 -3.71 -12.72
N PHE A 59 2.12 -3.00 -11.95
CA PHE A 59 0.73 -2.76 -12.34
C PHE A 59 0.41 -1.32 -12.75
N TYR A 60 1.27 -0.34 -12.43
CA TYR A 60 1.06 1.05 -12.84
C TYR A 60 2.16 1.54 -13.76
N ASN A 61 3.43 1.20 -13.52
CA ASN A 61 4.53 1.72 -14.35
C ASN A 61 4.82 0.88 -15.58
N LEU A 62 4.84 -0.45 -15.45
CA LEU A 62 5.12 -1.36 -16.57
C LEU A 62 4.10 -1.25 -17.72
N PRO A 63 2.78 -1.08 -17.46
CA PRO A 63 1.79 -0.88 -18.52
C PRO A 63 1.92 0.46 -19.27
N VAL A 64 2.50 1.49 -18.64
CA VAL A 64 2.72 2.81 -19.25
C VAL A 64 3.87 2.75 -20.28
N PHE A 65 4.69 1.71 -20.25
CA PHE A 65 5.74 1.50 -21.24
C PHE A 65 5.19 0.87 -22.52
N ASP A 66 5.06 1.68 -23.57
CA ASP A 66 4.47 1.33 -24.88
C ASP A 66 4.80 -0.09 -25.41
N PRO A 67 6.06 -0.56 -25.39
CA PRO A 67 6.39 -1.90 -25.89
C PRO A 67 5.79 -3.05 -25.07
N LEU A 68 5.50 -2.82 -23.78
CA LEU A 68 4.97 -3.83 -22.87
C LEU A 68 3.47 -3.66 -22.64
N ALA A 69 2.88 -2.52 -22.99
CA ALA A 69 1.44 -2.27 -22.90
C ALA A 69 0.55 -3.40 -23.48
N PRO A 70 0.86 -4.01 -24.65
CA PRO A 70 0.03 -5.09 -25.19
C PRO A 70 -0.03 -6.36 -24.32
N LEU A 71 0.95 -6.58 -23.43
CA LEU A 71 0.91 -7.70 -22.48
C LEU A 71 -0.15 -7.49 -21.39
N PHE A 72 -0.53 -6.24 -21.14
CA PHE A 72 -1.53 -5.87 -20.13
C PHE A 72 -2.94 -5.72 -20.70
N ASP A 73 -3.12 -5.70 -22.02
CA ASP A 73 -4.45 -5.75 -22.66
C ASP A 73 -5.19 -7.07 -22.38
N TYR A 74 -4.45 -8.12 -21.99
CA TYR A 74 -4.98 -9.43 -21.59
C TYR A 74 -5.11 -9.60 -20.07
N PHE A 75 -4.74 -8.60 -19.27
CA PHE A 75 -4.90 -8.67 -17.83
C PHE A 75 -6.40 -8.67 -17.47
N PRO A 76 -6.86 -9.54 -16.55
CA PRO A 76 -8.29 -9.68 -16.26
C PRO A 76 -8.90 -8.36 -15.79
N SER A 77 -9.71 -7.71 -16.62
CA SER A 77 -10.31 -6.39 -16.34
C SER A 77 -11.29 -6.42 -15.16
N GLY A 78 -11.33 -5.36 -14.36
CA GLY A 78 -12.30 -5.17 -13.27
C GLY A 78 -11.75 -5.55 -11.90
N TYR A 79 -12.04 -6.78 -11.45
CA TYR A 79 -11.76 -7.21 -10.07
C TYR A 79 -10.26 -7.32 -9.75
N SER A 80 -9.40 -7.59 -10.72
CA SER A 80 -7.95 -7.69 -10.48
C SER A 80 -7.33 -6.33 -10.14
N ILE A 81 -7.82 -5.25 -10.77
CA ILE A 81 -7.35 -3.88 -10.55
C ILE A 81 -7.80 -3.39 -9.17
N GLY A 82 -9.05 -3.64 -8.79
CA GLY A 82 -9.54 -3.31 -7.44
C GLY A 82 -8.76 -4.01 -6.31
N ILE A 83 -8.27 -5.23 -6.54
CA ILE A 83 -7.37 -5.93 -5.60
C ILE A 83 -6.02 -5.24 -5.51
N ILE A 84 -5.44 -4.82 -6.64
CA ILE A 84 -4.15 -4.11 -6.67
C ILE A 84 -4.27 -2.76 -5.97
N ASP A 85 -5.28 -1.96 -6.32
CA ASP A 85 -5.57 -0.68 -5.67
C ASP A 85 -5.77 -0.89 -4.16
N PHE A 86 -6.58 -1.89 -3.77
CA PHE A 86 -6.76 -2.23 -2.36
C PHE A 86 -5.42 -2.49 -1.67
N ILE A 87 -4.53 -3.30 -2.25
CA ILE A 87 -3.22 -3.60 -1.65
C ILE A 87 -2.38 -2.33 -1.51
N VAL A 88 -2.33 -1.48 -2.55
CA VAL A 88 -1.54 -0.23 -2.54
C VAL A 88 -2.04 0.73 -1.46
N PHE A 89 -3.35 1.00 -1.41
CA PHE A 89 -3.93 1.89 -0.41
C PHE A 89 -3.89 1.28 1.01
N TYR A 90 -4.21 -0.01 1.15
CA TYR A 90 -4.16 -0.72 2.43
C TYR A 90 -2.76 -0.67 3.04
N THR A 91 -1.73 -0.97 2.24
CA THR A 91 -0.34 -0.94 2.72
C THR A 91 0.11 0.47 3.09
N ALA A 92 -0.35 1.51 2.40
CA ALA A 92 -0.07 2.90 2.76
C ALA A 92 -0.67 3.26 4.14
N PHE A 93 -1.97 3.02 4.35
CA PHE A 93 -2.62 3.27 5.65
C PHE A 93 -2.02 2.40 6.78
N GLN A 94 -1.67 1.15 6.49
CA GLN A 94 -0.98 0.28 7.43
C GLN A 94 0.35 0.89 7.89
N GLN A 95 1.12 1.46 6.96
CA GLN A 95 2.39 2.11 7.30
C GLN A 95 2.19 3.30 8.21
N ASP A 96 1.19 4.16 7.99
CA ASP A 96 0.91 5.32 8.85
C ASP A 96 0.61 4.90 10.30
N VAL A 97 -0.17 3.82 10.48
CA VAL A 97 -0.46 3.28 11.82
C VAL A 97 0.79 2.68 12.46
N LEU A 98 1.65 2.02 11.68
CA LEU A 98 2.94 1.49 12.16
C LEU A 98 3.91 2.63 12.53
N TYR A 99 3.98 3.70 11.74
CA TYR A 99 4.79 4.88 12.06
C TYR A 99 4.30 5.56 13.34
N THR A 100 2.98 5.66 13.53
CA THR A 100 2.40 6.13 14.80
C THR A 100 2.87 5.27 15.97
N SER A 101 2.87 3.94 15.80
CA SER A 101 3.37 3.01 16.82
C SER A 101 4.88 3.18 17.09
N ILE A 102 5.68 3.47 16.07
CA ILE A 102 7.11 3.79 16.20
C ILE A 102 7.31 5.11 16.97
N CYS A 103 6.54 6.16 16.64
CA CYS A 103 6.60 7.45 17.33
C CYS A 103 6.25 7.29 18.81
N LEU A 104 5.19 6.53 19.12
CA LEU A 104 4.84 6.18 20.50
C LEU A 104 5.95 5.36 21.19
N ASN A 105 6.58 4.44 20.48
CA ASN A 105 7.70 3.65 21.00
C ASN A 105 8.90 4.51 21.39
N ARG A 106 9.24 5.50 20.55
CA ARG A 106 10.31 6.47 20.83
C ARG A 106 9.92 7.44 21.94
N PHE A 107 8.69 7.95 21.93
CA PHE A 107 8.19 8.83 22.98
C PHE A 107 8.25 8.17 24.36
N THR A 108 7.78 6.93 24.47
CA THR A 108 7.85 6.17 25.72
C THR A 108 9.27 5.82 26.16
N ALA A 109 10.24 5.75 25.23
CA ALA A 109 11.65 5.57 25.59
C ALA A 109 12.23 6.81 26.29
N VAL A 110 11.76 8.01 25.94
CA VAL A 110 12.15 9.25 26.59
C VAL A 110 11.37 9.46 27.90
N TRP A 111 10.06 9.21 27.87
CA TRP A 111 9.17 9.44 29.02
C TRP A 111 9.36 8.42 30.15
N GLU A 112 9.51 7.12 29.82
CA GLU A 112 9.60 6.02 30.79
C GLU A 112 10.66 4.98 30.38
N PRO A 113 11.97 5.34 30.39
CA PRO A 113 13.05 4.51 29.86
C PRO A 113 13.12 3.11 30.50
N PHE A 114 12.92 3.02 31.82
CA PHE A 114 13.04 1.76 32.58
C PHE A 114 11.92 0.74 32.28
N LYS A 115 10.73 1.22 31.88
CA LYS A 115 9.56 0.35 31.60
C LYS A 115 9.33 0.12 30.12
N GLN A 116 10.00 0.89 29.26
CA GLN A 116 9.81 0.86 27.81
C GLN A 116 9.97 -0.55 27.23
N GLN A 117 11.11 -1.20 27.47
CA GLN A 117 11.43 -2.45 26.78
C GLN A 117 10.44 -3.56 27.16
N THR A 118 10.08 -3.68 28.44
CA THR A 118 9.14 -4.68 28.94
C THR A 118 7.72 -4.42 28.44
N ARG A 119 7.26 -3.16 28.44
CA ARG A 119 5.94 -2.78 27.93
C ARG A 119 5.83 -3.13 26.45
N TRP A 120 6.77 -2.70 25.63
CA TRP A 120 6.68 -2.94 24.19
C TRP A 120 6.89 -4.41 23.82
N LYS A 121 7.74 -5.17 24.53
CA LYS A 121 7.84 -6.63 24.33
C LYS A 121 6.52 -7.36 24.61
N LYS A 122 5.69 -6.87 25.54
CA LYS A 122 4.38 -7.44 25.83
C LYS A 122 3.32 -7.02 24.80
N TRP A 123 3.33 -5.75 24.37
CA TRP A 123 2.23 -5.17 23.58
C TRP A 123 2.50 -5.05 22.09
N TRP A 124 3.71 -5.31 21.58
CA TRP A 124 4.04 -5.08 20.16
C TRP A 124 3.11 -5.82 19.20
N ILE A 125 2.71 -7.06 19.51
CA ILE A 125 1.83 -7.84 18.63
C ILE A 125 0.44 -7.19 18.50
N TRP A 126 -0.05 -6.56 19.57
CA TRP A 126 -1.31 -5.82 19.54
C TRP A 126 -1.23 -4.58 18.67
N HIS A 127 -0.09 -3.87 18.67
CA HIS A 127 0.15 -2.78 17.73
C HIS A 127 0.19 -3.25 16.28
N VAL A 128 0.82 -4.41 16.02
CA VAL A 128 0.83 -5.01 14.68
C VAL A 128 -0.57 -5.40 14.24
N LEU A 129 -1.35 -6.05 15.10
CA LEU A 129 -2.75 -6.41 14.80
C LEU A 129 -3.59 -5.16 14.56
N PHE A 130 -3.45 -4.15 15.41
CA PHE A 130 -4.14 -2.87 15.23
C PHE A 130 -3.80 -2.21 13.90
N ALA A 131 -2.51 -2.24 13.49
CA ALA A 131 -2.07 -1.73 12.20
C ALA A 131 -2.63 -2.51 11.00
N HIS A 132 -3.05 -3.77 11.16
CA HIS A 132 -3.73 -4.52 10.10
C HIS A 132 -5.25 -4.31 10.12
N ILE A 133 -5.84 -4.18 11.30
CA ILE A 133 -7.29 -4.07 11.44
C ILE A 133 -7.80 -2.67 11.08
N VAL A 134 -7.10 -1.60 11.48
CA VAL A 134 -7.56 -0.22 11.27
C VAL A 134 -7.64 0.19 9.80
N PRO A 135 -6.69 -0.17 8.92
CA PRO A 135 -6.80 0.15 7.50
C PRO A 135 -7.96 -0.55 6.78
N LEU A 136 -8.37 -1.76 7.21
CA LEU A 136 -9.41 -2.54 6.52
C LEU A 136 -10.73 -1.77 6.32
N PRO A 137 -11.40 -1.21 7.35
CA PRO A 137 -12.63 -0.47 7.12
C PRO A 137 -12.43 0.78 6.24
N LEU A 138 -11.22 1.35 6.21
CA LEU A 138 -10.89 2.50 5.38
C LEU A 138 -10.67 2.12 3.92
N THR A 139 -10.20 0.91 3.60
CA THR A 139 -9.81 0.52 2.24
C THR A 139 -10.65 -0.59 1.63
N ILE A 140 -11.45 -1.31 2.40
CA ILE A 140 -12.25 -2.45 1.91
C ILE A 140 -13.23 -2.05 0.79
N HIS A 141 -13.69 -0.80 0.78
CA HIS A 141 -14.56 -0.29 -0.29
C HIS A 141 -13.88 -0.31 -1.66
N ILE A 142 -12.55 -0.22 -1.72
CA ILE A 142 -11.76 -0.24 -2.95
C ILE A 142 -11.83 -1.61 -3.62
N LEU A 143 -11.96 -2.70 -2.87
CA LEU A 143 -12.17 -4.04 -3.44
C LEU A 143 -13.46 -4.15 -4.26
N PHE A 144 -14.44 -3.31 -3.95
CA PHE A 144 -15.71 -3.26 -4.66
C PHE A 144 -15.74 -2.20 -5.76
N SER A 145 -14.76 -1.28 -5.78
CA SER A 145 -14.59 -0.36 -6.90
C SER A 145 -14.18 -1.13 -8.15
N ARG A 146 -14.92 -0.92 -9.23
CA ARG A 146 -14.58 -1.50 -10.53
C ARG A 146 -13.66 -0.54 -11.28
N GLY A 147 -12.39 -0.88 -11.38
CA GLY A 147 -11.43 -0.21 -12.25
C GLY A 147 -11.35 -0.87 -13.63
N LEU A 148 -11.32 -0.08 -14.70
CA LEU A 148 -11.02 -0.55 -16.05
C LEU A 148 -9.67 0.01 -16.47
N TYR A 149 -8.74 -0.85 -16.92
CA TYR A 149 -7.57 -0.38 -17.65
C TYR A 149 -8.05 0.03 -19.04
N VAL A 150 -8.11 1.34 -19.29
CA VAL A 150 -8.42 1.88 -20.62
C VAL A 150 -7.14 2.46 -21.20
N PRO A 151 -6.48 1.80 -22.17
CA PRO A 151 -5.42 2.44 -22.92
C PRO A 151 -6.04 3.63 -23.68
N LEU A 152 -5.54 4.84 -23.41
CA LEU A 152 -6.10 6.13 -23.88
C LEU A 152 -6.03 6.34 -25.40
N ASP A 153 -5.53 5.36 -26.15
CA ASP A 153 -5.26 5.44 -27.58
C ASP A 153 -6.54 5.46 -28.44
N ARG A 154 -7.71 5.07 -27.90
CA ARG A 154 -8.96 5.00 -28.69
C ARG A 154 -9.74 6.31 -28.82
N TYR A 155 -9.49 7.32 -27.98
CA TYR A 155 -10.35 8.51 -27.94
C TYR A 155 -9.63 9.86 -28.10
N ASN A 156 -8.31 9.96 -27.85
CA ASN A 156 -7.59 11.20 -28.11
C ASN A 156 -6.07 10.99 -28.24
N PRO A 157 -5.49 11.05 -29.46
CA PRO A 157 -4.04 10.84 -29.69
C PRO A 157 -3.22 12.07 -29.26
N GLY A 158 -3.22 12.37 -27.96
CA GLY A 158 -2.52 13.51 -27.37
C GLY A 158 -2.63 13.64 -25.84
N ILE A 159 -3.40 12.77 -25.17
CA ILE A 159 -3.51 12.74 -23.71
C ILE A 159 -2.62 11.61 -23.17
N GLU A 160 -1.85 11.91 -22.14
CA GLU A 160 -0.96 10.95 -21.46
C GLU A 160 -1.69 9.64 -21.15
N LYS A 161 -1.02 8.50 -21.39
CA LYS A 161 -1.49 7.16 -21.02
C LYS A 161 -1.53 7.03 -19.49
N VAL A 162 -2.53 7.62 -18.87
CA VAL A 162 -2.78 7.47 -17.44
C VAL A 162 -3.81 6.36 -17.28
N PRO A 163 -3.58 5.34 -16.43
CA PRO A 163 -4.66 4.44 -16.03
C PRO A 163 -5.74 5.30 -15.37
N ILE A 164 -6.83 5.57 -16.10
CA ILE A 164 -7.97 6.27 -15.54
C ILE A 164 -8.74 5.25 -14.71
N LEU A 165 -8.69 5.43 -13.40
CA LEU A 165 -9.67 4.86 -12.48
C LEU A 165 -11.04 5.44 -12.86
N LEU A 166 -11.76 4.75 -13.76
CA LEU A 166 -13.16 5.05 -13.99
C LEU A 166 -13.89 4.69 -12.70
N TYR A 167 -14.13 5.71 -11.88
CA TYR A 167 -14.88 5.65 -10.63
C TYR A 167 -16.29 5.14 -10.93
N TYR A 168 -16.48 3.82 -10.96
CA TYR A 168 -17.81 3.23 -10.87
C TYR A 168 -18.18 3.08 -9.40
N ASP A 169 -19.04 4.02 -8.97
CA ASP A 169 -19.95 4.00 -7.83
C ASP A 169 -19.40 4.04 -6.38
N LEU A 170 -18.94 5.22 -5.96
CA LEU A 170 -19.11 5.65 -4.56
C LEU A 170 -20.59 5.69 -4.15
N TRP A 171 -21.49 5.87 -5.11
CA TRP A 171 -22.93 5.98 -4.85
C TRP A 171 -23.49 4.64 -4.36
N GLU A 172 -23.24 3.51 -5.02
CA GLU A 172 -23.71 2.20 -4.55
C GLU A 172 -23.08 1.76 -3.22
N VAL A 173 -21.78 2.02 -3.01
CA VAL A 173 -21.12 1.75 -1.72
C VAL A 173 -21.70 2.61 -0.61
N SER A 174 -21.98 3.90 -0.87
CA SER A 174 -22.64 4.76 0.11
C SER A 174 -24.04 4.27 0.47
N GLN A 175 -24.79 3.74 -0.50
CA GLN A 175 -26.12 3.15 -0.26
C GLN A 175 -26.02 1.85 0.55
N PHE A 176 -25.01 1.01 0.29
CA PHE A 176 -24.76 -0.21 1.07
C PHE A 176 -24.49 0.09 2.56
N PHE A 177 -23.58 1.03 2.85
CA PHE A 177 -23.31 1.43 4.24
C PHE A 177 -24.48 2.16 4.89
N LYS A 178 -25.23 2.98 4.13
CA LYS A 178 -26.43 3.65 4.62
C LYS A 178 -27.51 2.63 5.00
N ASN A 179 -27.69 1.57 4.22
CA ASN A 179 -28.65 0.51 4.53
C ASN A 179 -28.24 -0.32 5.75
N ILE A 180 -26.95 -0.63 5.93
CA ILE A 180 -26.45 -1.32 7.14
C ILE A 180 -26.64 -0.47 8.39
N ILE A 181 -26.35 0.83 8.32
CA ILE A 181 -26.50 1.74 9.46
C ILE A 181 -27.98 1.87 9.86
N VAL A 182 -28.89 1.97 8.88
CA VAL A 182 -30.33 2.02 9.12
C VAL A 182 -30.84 0.72 9.75
N ASP A 183 -30.42 -0.45 9.28
CA ASP A 183 -30.83 -1.74 9.86
C ASP A 183 -30.34 -1.95 11.31
N LEU A 184 -29.20 -1.34 11.66
CA LEU A 184 -28.64 -1.37 13.02
C LEU A 184 -29.25 -0.31 13.96
N THR A 185 -29.89 0.73 13.44
CA THR A 185 -30.56 1.77 14.27
C THR A 185 -32.03 1.49 14.53
N PHE A 186 -32.65 0.56 13.79
CA PHE A 186 -34.07 0.21 13.91
C PHE A 186 -34.33 -1.21 14.47
N ARG A 187 -33.34 -1.82 15.14
CA ARG A 187 -33.50 -2.99 16.02
C ARG A 187 -33.16 -2.62 17.46
#